data_AF-A0A973D5T5-F1
#
_entry.id   AF-A0A973D5T5-F1
#
_cell.length_a   1.000
_cell.length_b   1.000
_cell.length_c   1.000
_cell.angle_alpha   90.00
_cell.angle_beta   90.00
_cell.angle_gamma   90.00
#
_symmetry.space_group_name_H-M   'P 1'
#
loop_
_entity.id
_entity.type
_entity.pdbx_description
1 polymer ?
#
loop_
_entity_poly.entity_id
_entity_poly.type
_entity_poly.pdbx_seq_one_letter_code
_entity_poly.pdbx_strand_id
1 'polypeptide(L)'
;MKRNKNDVRKMQVDGFYRDIELGEPTPDSSEIQEKYDDLTGEHDTYEFDGRYLLIEMHLDVDLEGFEDEKDGEETGIALPYVVTFELGSRKVLAIRRNWVEDDPRKLRRNHFVHYEYVPGLGFYGFGLIHMIGGLAKSATSLLRQLVDAGTLSNLPGGLKARGLRIRGDDTPISPGEFRDVDVPSGAIRDNITFLPYKEPSAVLYQLLGNIVEEGRRFASLTDLQISDMNQQAPVGTTLALLERSMKVMAAVQARLHASMKREFEILAEIVRDNAPHEYPYDLAGDEQMRAEDFDDRIDVIPVSDPSSATMAQRIMQYQAALQLAGTAPQMYDMPQLHRQMLEVLGINDPDKIIPLKDEIPPRDPVAENMDLMNGKPVKAFLWQDQEAHITAHMAAVQDPRIQELLGQSPSAGATQAAMAAHVTEHVAFRYRQEIEKQLGVPLPDPEQPLPEDVEIQLSKLVAEAAGRVLQAGQAEQSQQQAQEQAQDPIIQMRQKELEIREQETQAKIESQVARLMLDKEKADARTALERERIESQERQTGAKIGADLTSDLIELEAEGREIASREGVESSKAAAKMTQGLMDHALGAVTKVDEKILDKALKGDEE
;
A
#
# COMPACT_ATOMS: atom_id res chain seq x y z
N MET A 1 4.74 7.67 60.03
CA MET A 1 5.54 8.81 59.52
C MET A 1 6.51 9.27 60.60
N LYS A 2 7.81 9.41 60.30
CA LYS A 2 8.80 9.94 61.26
C LYS A 2 8.92 11.46 61.13
N ARG A 3 8.84 12.22 62.23
CA ARG A 3 8.93 13.70 62.25
C ARG A 3 9.88 14.17 63.35
N ASN A 4 10.66 15.22 63.06
CA ASN A 4 11.53 15.81 64.08
C ASN A 4 10.70 16.50 65.17
N LYS A 5 11.21 16.57 66.40
CA LYS A 5 10.55 17.21 67.54
C LYS A 5 10.13 18.65 67.25
N ASN A 6 10.98 19.40 66.55
CA ASN A 6 10.66 20.79 66.18
C ASN A 6 9.49 20.88 65.20
N ASP A 7 9.38 19.94 64.26
CA ASP A 7 8.29 19.95 63.27
C ASP A 7 6.95 19.60 63.93
N VAL A 8 6.96 18.62 64.83
CA VAL A 8 5.77 18.30 65.63
C VAL A 8 5.37 19.50 66.48
N ARG A 9 6.34 20.21 67.09
CA ARG A 9 6.05 21.41 67.88
C ARG A 9 5.47 22.54 67.02
N LYS A 10 5.98 22.77 65.81
CA LYS A 10 5.41 23.74 64.87
C LYS A 10 3.96 23.40 64.55
N MET A 11 3.65 22.13 64.27
CA MET A 11 2.29 21.68 63.99
C MET A 11 1.35 21.79 65.20
N GLN A 12 1.88 21.67 66.42
CA GLN A 12 1.11 21.94 67.64
C GLN A 12 0.80 23.43 67.81
N VAL A 13 1.77 24.30 67.52
CA VAL A 13 1.59 25.77 67.61
C VAL A 13 0.64 26.28 66.54
N ASP A 14 0.66 25.68 65.34
CA ASP A 14 -0.24 25.97 64.22
C ASP A 14 -1.68 25.47 64.47
N GLY A 15 -1.90 24.65 65.52
CA GLY A 15 -3.21 24.09 65.87
C GLY A 15 -3.60 22.85 65.07
N PHE A 16 -2.73 22.36 64.18
CA PHE A 16 -2.95 21.11 63.44
C PHE A 16 -2.90 19.88 64.37
N TYR A 17 -2.01 19.89 65.36
CA TYR A 17 -1.95 18.90 66.43
C TYR A 17 -2.30 19.52 67.78
N ARG A 18 -2.86 18.71 68.68
CA ARG A 18 -3.11 19.11 70.07
C ARG A 18 -1.79 19.45 70.77
N ASP A 19 -1.75 20.60 71.45
CA ASP A 19 -0.59 21.00 72.27
C ASP A 19 -0.51 20.12 73.53
N ILE A 20 0.30 19.06 73.46
CA ILE A 20 0.58 18.12 74.55
C ILE A 20 2.06 17.72 74.55
N GLU A 21 2.60 17.45 75.74
CA GLU A 21 3.98 17.01 75.90
C GLU A 21 4.14 15.51 75.56
N LEU A 22 5.05 15.18 74.64
CA LEU A 22 5.22 13.84 74.06
C LEU A 22 6.42 13.05 74.60
N GLY A 23 7.25 13.62 75.48
CA GLY A 23 8.42 12.93 76.04
C GLY A 23 9.59 12.80 75.06
N GLU A 24 10.49 11.83 75.23
CA GLU A 24 11.57 11.55 74.28
C GLU A 24 11.15 10.51 73.22
N PRO A 25 11.61 10.63 71.96
CA PRO A 25 11.30 9.65 70.92
C PRO A 25 11.82 8.26 71.28
N THR A 26 10.99 7.24 71.05
CA THR A 26 11.37 5.84 71.24
C THR A 26 11.76 5.23 69.89
N PRO A 27 12.90 4.51 69.79
CA PRO A 27 13.24 3.77 68.59
C PRO A 27 12.23 2.65 68.35
N ASP A 28 11.81 2.50 67.10
CA ASP A 28 10.95 1.42 66.63
C ASP A 28 11.81 0.48 65.77
N SER A 29 12.18 -0.69 66.31
CA SER A 29 12.80 -1.77 65.54
C SER A 29 11.72 -2.76 65.13
N SER A 30 11.57 -2.94 63.81
CA SER A 30 10.68 -3.93 63.23
C SER A 30 11.47 -5.21 62.97
N GLU A 31 10.89 -6.38 63.26
CA GLU A 31 11.48 -7.69 62.94
C GLU A 31 11.88 -7.81 61.45
N ILE A 32 11.16 -7.12 60.57
CA ILE A 32 11.44 -7.09 59.13
C ILE A 32 12.71 -6.29 58.84
N GLN A 33 12.87 -5.14 59.52
CA GLN A 33 14.03 -4.27 59.35
C GLN A 33 15.28 -4.98 59.85
N GLU A 34 15.21 -5.57 61.05
CA GLU A 34 16.29 -6.40 61.60
C GLU A 34 16.71 -7.50 60.63
N LYS A 35 15.74 -8.15 59.95
CA LYS A 35 16.05 -9.18 58.97
C LYS A 35 16.69 -8.66 57.68
N TYR A 36 16.35 -7.45 57.27
CA TYR A 36 16.94 -6.80 56.11
C TYR A 36 18.39 -6.38 56.38
N ASP A 37 18.64 -5.84 57.56
CA ASP A 37 19.95 -5.39 58.03
C ASP A 37 20.89 -6.60 58.15
N ASP A 38 20.41 -7.71 58.72
CA ASP A 38 21.09 -9.02 58.73
C ASP A 38 21.50 -9.51 57.33
N LEU A 39 20.62 -9.36 56.34
CA LEU A 39 20.85 -9.84 54.97
C LEU A 39 21.83 -8.95 54.19
N THR A 40 21.83 -7.65 54.47
CA THR A 40 22.71 -6.66 53.85
C THR A 40 24.05 -6.53 54.57
N GLY A 41 24.17 -7.10 55.77
CA GLY A 41 25.35 -6.98 56.62
C GLY A 41 25.48 -5.59 57.23
N GLU A 42 24.39 -4.81 57.24
CA GLU A 42 24.29 -3.55 57.95
C GLU A 42 24.01 -3.88 59.42
N HIS A 43 24.78 -3.28 60.32
CA HIS A 43 24.48 -3.31 61.75
C HIS A 43 24.00 -1.92 62.12
N ASP A 44 22.88 -1.83 62.84
CA ASP A 44 22.39 -0.59 63.41
C ASP A 44 23.53 0.10 64.18
N THR A 45 24.07 1.15 63.56
CA THR A 45 24.92 2.08 64.28
C THR A 45 23.92 2.92 65.05
N TYR A 46 23.90 2.81 66.38
CA TYR A 46 22.98 3.53 67.28
C TYR A 46 23.10 5.06 67.15
N GLU A 47 22.77 5.64 66.00
CA GLU A 47 22.30 7.01 65.93
C GLU A 47 20.87 6.98 66.44
N PHE A 48 20.70 7.45 67.69
CA PHE A 48 19.41 7.71 68.29
C PHE A 48 18.57 8.52 67.30
N ASP A 49 17.66 7.85 66.60
CA ASP A 49 16.70 8.49 65.72
C ASP A 49 15.80 9.39 66.58
N GLY A 50 16.19 10.65 66.77
CA GLY A 50 15.50 11.64 67.60
C GLY A 50 14.19 12.14 67.00
N ARG A 51 13.55 11.35 66.13
CA ARG A 51 12.28 11.67 65.47
C ARG A 51 11.13 10.89 66.11
N TYR A 52 10.02 11.56 66.36
CA TYR A 52 8.79 10.90 66.78
C TYR A 52 8.19 10.10 65.63
N LEU A 53 7.67 8.91 65.94
CA LEU A 53 6.92 8.10 65.01
C LEU A 53 5.42 8.37 65.20
N LEU A 54 4.83 9.05 64.22
CA LEU A 54 3.40 9.33 64.15
C LEU A 54 2.69 8.26 63.33
N ILE A 55 1.63 7.70 63.88
CA ILE A 55 0.74 6.77 63.19
C ILE A 55 -0.54 7.53 62.87
N GLU A 56 -0.91 7.54 61.59
CA GLU A 56 -2.19 8.05 61.12
C GLU A 56 -3.03 6.87 60.67
N MET A 57 -4.19 6.68 61.29
CA MET A 57 -5.12 5.61 60.98
C MET A 57 -6.41 6.21 60.41
N HIS A 58 -6.92 5.60 59.35
CA HIS A 58 -8.18 5.95 58.74
C HIS A 58 -9.18 4.85 59.08
N LEU A 59 -10.02 5.08 60.09
CA LEU A 59 -10.93 4.07 60.65
C LEU A 59 -12.32 4.65 60.89
N ASP A 60 -13.31 3.77 60.91
CA ASP A 60 -14.69 4.13 61.26
C ASP A 60 -14.82 4.06 62.78
N VAL A 61 -15.15 5.20 63.42
CA VAL A 61 -15.26 5.34 64.87
C VAL A 61 -16.57 6.02 65.21
N ASP A 62 -17.24 5.48 66.23
CA ASP A 62 -18.34 6.17 66.90
C ASP A 62 -17.76 6.97 68.07
N LEU A 63 -17.85 8.30 68.00
CA LEU A 63 -17.25 9.20 68.98
C LEU A 63 -18.34 9.81 69.85
N GLU A 64 -18.20 9.64 71.17
CA GLU A 64 -19.13 10.22 72.15
C GLU A 64 -19.30 11.74 71.92
N GLY A 65 -20.54 12.18 71.68
CA GLY A 65 -20.88 13.58 71.39
C GLY A 65 -20.76 14.01 69.93
N PHE A 66 -20.35 13.12 69.03
CA PHE A 66 -20.32 13.31 67.57
C PHE A 66 -20.93 12.11 66.83
N GLU A 67 -21.93 11.49 67.44
CA GLU A 67 -22.60 10.31 66.93
C GLU A 67 -23.45 10.65 65.70
N ASP A 68 -23.75 9.64 64.89
CA ASP A 68 -24.68 9.81 63.78
C ASP A 68 -26.11 9.82 64.30
N GLU A 69 -26.79 10.96 64.17
CA GLU A 69 -28.19 11.11 64.56
C GLU A 69 -29.10 11.08 63.32
N LYS A 70 -30.17 10.29 63.40
CA LYS A 70 -31.26 10.32 62.43
C LYS A 70 -32.57 10.54 63.15
N ASP A 71 -33.29 11.59 62.76
CA ASP A 71 -34.54 12.00 63.41
C ASP A 71 -34.40 12.26 64.93
N GLY A 72 -33.20 12.60 65.39
CA GLY A 72 -32.88 12.89 66.80
C GLY A 72 -32.58 11.66 67.66
N GLU A 73 -32.45 10.47 67.05
CA GLU A 73 -31.98 9.26 67.72
C GLU A 73 -30.60 8.84 67.20
N GLU A 74 -29.73 8.44 68.12
CA GLU A 74 -28.40 7.89 67.84
C GLU A 74 -28.54 6.58 67.03
N THR A 75 -27.94 6.53 65.84
CA THR A 75 -28.01 5.36 64.96
C THR A 75 -26.97 4.29 65.31
N GLY A 76 -25.94 4.65 66.10
CA GLY A 76 -24.80 3.80 66.43
C GLY A 76 -23.90 3.48 65.22
N ILE A 77 -23.99 4.27 64.14
CA ILE A 77 -23.17 4.10 62.94
C ILE A 77 -21.81 4.78 63.16
N ALA A 78 -20.74 3.99 63.07
CA ALA A 78 -19.38 4.52 63.12
C ALA A 78 -19.07 5.36 61.87
N LEU A 79 -18.58 6.58 62.07
CA LEU A 79 -18.26 7.53 61.00
C LEU A 79 -16.77 7.51 60.64
N PRO A 80 -16.38 7.83 59.39
CA PRO A 80 -15.00 7.70 58.95
C PRO A 80 -14.12 8.84 59.50
N TYR A 81 -13.19 8.54 60.40
CA TYR A 81 -12.26 9.51 60.99
C TYR A 81 -10.79 9.21 60.65
N VAL A 82 -9.99 10.28 60.57
CA VAL A 82 -8.52 10.22 60.54
C VAL A 82 -8.00 10.51 61.94
N VAL A 83 -7.44 9.49 62.59
CA VAL A 83 -6.87 9.57 63.94
C VAL A 83 -5.35 9.52 63.84
N THR A 84 -4.69 10.56 64.36
CA THR A 84 -3.23 10.61 64.46
C THR A 84 -2.80 10.49 65.90
N PHE A 85 -1.92 9.55 66.21
CA PHE A 85 -1.30 9.41 67.53
C PHE A 85 0.21 9.16 67.40
N GLU A 86 0.94 9.46 68.46
CA GLU A 86 2.38 9.19 68.53
C GLU A 86 2.61 7.84 69.22
N LEU A 87 3.45 6.98 68.62
CA LEU A 87 3.57 5.58 69.02
C LEU A 87 4.20 5.40 70.41
N GLY A 88 5.25 6.16 70.74
CA GLY A 88 6.01 5.99 71.99
C GLY A 88 5.19 6.39 73.22
N SER A 89 4.57 7.57 73.18
CA SER A 89 3.73 8.13 74.25
C SER A 89 2.30 7.61 74.22
N ARG A 90 1.85 7.03 73.09
CA ARG A 90 0.47 6.56 72.84
C ARG A 90 -0.59 7.65 73.01
N LYS A 91 -0.20 8.91 72.86
CA LYS A 91 -1.12 10.05 72.98
C LYS A 91 -1.71 10.41 71.62
N VAL A 92 -3.01 10.64 71.59
CA VAL A 92 -3.73 11.12 70.40
C VAL A 92 -3.40 12.60 70.19
N LEU A 93 -2.91 12.91 68.99
CA LEU A 93 -2.53 14.25 68.55
C LEU A 93 -3.67 14.96 67.83
N ALA A 94 -4.42 14.25 66.98
CA ALA A 94 -5.52 14.83 66.22
C ALA A 94 -6.57 13.76 65.86
N ILE A 95 -7.83 14.18 65.82
CA ILE A 95 -8.95 13.43 65.26
C ILE A 95 -9.62 14.38 64.27
N ARG A 96 -9.69 13.97 62.99
CA ARG A 96 -10.22 14.78 61.90
C ARG A 96 -11.31 14.00 61.15
N ARG A 97 -12.39 14.67 60.77
CA ARG A 97 -13.46 14.07 59.94
C ARG A 97 -12.87 13.69 58.58
N ASN A 98 -13.25 12.52 58.06
CA ASN A 98 -12.83 12.05 56.75
C ASN A 98 -13.98 12.05 55.71
N TRP A 99 -14.91 12.97 55.84
CA TRP A 99 -16.03 13.21 54.92
C TRP A 99 -16.28 14.73 54.81
N VAL A 100 -17.06 15.15 53.82
CA VAL A 100 -17.45 16.56 53.66
C VAL A 100 -18.52 16.91 54.68
N GLU A 101 -18.39 18.03 55.39
CA GLU A 101 -19.28 18.39 56.51
C GLU A 101 -20.77 18.44 56.11
N ASP A 102 -21.06 18.88 54.88
CA ASP A 102 -22.42 18.99 54.34
C ASP A 102 -22.93 17.72 53.63
N ASP A 103 -22.15 16.64 53.56
CA ASP A 103 -22.56 15.39 52.89
C ASP A 103 -23.56 14.59 53.75
N PRO A 104 -24.84 14.43 53.34
CA PRO A 104 -25.83 13.65 54.08
C PRO A 104 -25.49 12.16 54.19
N ARG A 105 -24.67 11.63 53.28
CA ARG A 105 -24.27 10.21 53.27
C ARG A 105 -22.99 9.94 54.04
N LYS A 106 -22.27 11.00 54.46
CA LYS A 106 -21.02 10.94 55.22
C LYS A 106 -20.03 9.92 54.63
N LEU A 107 -19.89 9.91 53.30
CA LEU A 107 -19.05 8.94 52.62
C LEU A 107 -17.57 9.23 52.91
N ARG A 108 -16.81 8.15 53.11
CA ARG A 108 -15.36 8.22 53.34
C ARG A 108 -14.65 8.81 52.12
N ARG A 109 -13.85 9.85 52.35
CA ARG A 109 -12.88 10.37 51.37
C ARG A 109 -11.67 9.44 51.28
N ASN A 110 -11.35 9.01 50.07
CA ASN A 110 -10.18 8.19 49.80
C ASN A 110 -9.01 9.10 49.43
N HIS A 111 -7.96 9.11 50.26
CA HIS A 111 -6.75 9.91 50.03
C HIS A 111 -5.63 9.11 49.36
N PHE A 112 -5.83 7.79 49.19
CA PHE A 112 -4.82 6.88 48.71
C PHE A 112 -5.35 6.08 47.55
N VAL A 113 -4.50 5.94 46.52
CA VAL A 113 -4.77 5.11 45.36
C VAL A 113 -3.82 3.93 45.39
N HIS A 114 -4.37 2.73 45.28
CA HIS A 114 -3.56 1.52 45.22
C HIS A 114 -3.17 1.21 43.78
N TYR A 115 -1.87 1.17 43.53
CA TYR A 115 -1.28 0.78 42.25
C TYR A 115 -0.88 -0.69 42.26
N GLU A 116 -1.76 -1.54 41.72
CA GLU A 116 -1.56 -2.99 41.68
C GLU A 116 -1.04 -3.46 40.32
N TYR A 117 0.11 -4.14 40.33
CA TYR A 117 0.63 -4.82 39.13
C TYR A 117 -0.19 -6.09 38.84
N VAL A 118 -0.31 -6.99 39.82
CA VAL A 118 -1.18 -8.17 39.80
C VAL A 118 -1.92 -8.27 41.14
N PRO A 119 -3.22 -8.62 41.16
CA PRO A 119 -3.96 -8.80 42.40
C PRO A 119 -3.34 -9.89 43.28
N GLY A 120 -3.13 -9.57 44.57
CA GLY A 120 -2.53 -10.47 45.54
C GLY A 120 -3.53 -11.12 46.50
N LEU A 121 -3.03 -11.96 47.39
CA LEU A 121 -3.81 -12.52 48.50
C LEU A 121 -3.86 -11.48 49.63
N GLY A 122 -4.85 -10.59 49.59
CA GLY A 122 -5.09 -9.58 50.63
C GLY A 122 -5.00 -8.14 50.10
N PHE A 123 -4.59 -7.22 50.97
CA PHE A 123 -4.48 -5.79 50.63
C PHE A 123 -3.34 -5.47 49.65
N TYR A 124 -2.23 -6.22 49.68
CA TYR A 124 -1.08 -5.95 48.82
C TYR A 124 -1.16 -6.69 47.49
N GLY A 125 -0.87 -6.00 46.40
CA GLY A 125 -0.67 -6.59 45.07
C GLY A 125 0.71 -7.24 44.91
N PHE A 126 0.82 -8.21 43.98
CA PHE A 126 2.09 -8.78 43.57
C PHE A 126 2.77 -7.92 42.50
N GLY A 127 3.92 -7.33 42.84
CA GLY A 127 4.83 -6.68 41.88
C GLY A 127 5.66 -7.66 41.03
N LEU A 128 6.37 -7.13 40.01
CA LEU A 128 7.21 -7.89 39.09
C LEU A 128 8.29 -8.74 39.80
N ILE A 129 8.89 -8.19 40.87
CA ILE A 129 9.92 -8.88 41.67
C ILE A 129 9.36 -10.13 42.34
N HIS A 130 8.10 -10.13 42.79
CA HIS A 130 7.49 -11.32 43.37
C HIS A 130 7.35 -12.46 42.35
N MET A 131 7.10 -12.11 41.09
CA MET A 131 6.93 -13.08 40.01
C MET A 131 8.26 -13.67 39.55
N ILE A 132 9.32 -12.86 39.45
CA ILE A 132 10.65 -13.31 38.95
C ILE A 132 11.58 -13.77 40.08
N GLY A 133 11.31 -13.37 41.33
CA GLY A 133 12.23 -13.57 42.47
C GLY A 133 12.65 -15.02 42.69
N GLY A 134 11.74 -15.98 42.49
CA GLY A 134 12.05 -17.40 42.58
C GLY A 134 13.07 -17.86 41.53
N LEU A 135 12.93 -17.38 40.29
CA LEU A 135 13.87 -17.65 39.19
C LEU A 135 15.22 -16.97 39.45
N ALA A 136 15.22 -15.70 39.85
CA ALA A 136 16.44 -14.95 40.15
C ALA A 136 17.26 -15.56 41.30
N LYS A 137 16.58 -16.00 42.37
CA LYS A 137 17.21 -16.69 43.50
C LYS A 137 17.82 -18.02 43.07
N SER A 138 17.10 -18.80 42.26
CA SER A 138 17.56 -20.08 41.73
C SER A 138 18.77 -19.90 40.79
N ALA A 139 18.69 -18.94 39.86
CA ALA A 139 19.78 -18.60 38.96
C ALA A 139 21.04 -18.18 39.72
N THR A 140 20.90 -17.32 40.73
CA THR A 140 22.01 -16.88 41.58
C THR A 140 22.64 -18.06 42.33
N SER A 141 21.83 -18.97 42.86
CA SER A 141 22.31 -20.18 43.54
C SER A 141 23.11 -21.09 42.58
N LEU A 142 22.59 -21.33 41.38
CA LEU A 142 23.27 -22.16 40.37
C LEU A 142 24.56 -21.51 39.88
N LEU A 143 24.55 -20.20 39.62
CA LEU A 143 25.72 -19.43 39.23
C LEU A 143 26.83 -19.57 40.29
N ARG A 144 26.52 -19.38 41.57
CA ARG A 144 27.49 -19.54 42.67
C ARG A 144 28.06 -20.95 42.69
N GLN A 145 27.22 -21.99 42.63
CA GLN A 145 27.68 -23.38 42.60
C GLN A 145 28.61 -23.69 41.41
N LEU A 146 28.30 -23.16 40.23
CA LEU A 146 29.13 -23.34 39.03
C LEU A 146 30.48 -22.63 39.16
N VAL A 147 30.50 -21.41 39.69
CA VAL A 147 31.73 -20.63 39.94
C VAL A 147 32.58 -21.31 41.01
N ASP A 148 31.97 -21.79 42.10
CA ASP A 148 32.65 -22.50 43.17
C ASP A 148 33.26 -23.82 42.66
N ALA A 149 32.49 -24.60 41.89
CA ALA A 149 32.99 -25.82 41.27
C ALA A 149 34.16 -25.55 40.30
N GLY A 150 34.08 -24.47 39.52
CA GLY A 150 35.16 -24.07 38.61
C GLY A 150 36.42 -23.66 39.37
N THR A 151 36.27 -22.90 40.46
CA THR A 151 37.39 -22.47 41.30
C THR A 151 38.06 -23.66 41.97
N LEU A 152 37.28 -24.59 42.56
CA LEU A 152 37.78 -25.78 43.23
C LEU A 152 38.39 -26.81 42.27
N SER A 153 37.89 -26.91 41.04
CA SER A 153 38.49 -27.76 40.00
C SER A 153 39.80 -27.20 39.46
N ASN A 154 39.91 -25.88 39.29
CA ASN A 154 41.12 -25.22 38.79
C ASN A 154 42.23 -25.10 39.86
N LEU A 155 41.84 -24.99 41.13
CA LEU A 155 42.75 -24.89 42.27
C LEU A 155 42.41 -26.00 43.29
N PRO A 156 42.67 -27.28 42.95
CA PRO A 156 42.26 -28.39 43.80
C PRO A 156 43.08 -28.41 45.10
N GLY A 157 42.37 -28.32 46.22
CA GLY A 157 42.91 -28.68 47.53
C GLY A 157 43.16 -30.19 47.66
N GLY A 158 44.00 -30.58 48.62
CA GLY A 158 44.33 -31.98 48.84
C GLY A 158 44.87 -32.26 50.24
N LEU A 159 45.07 -33.54 50.53
CA LEU A 159 45.65 -34.05 51.76
C LEU A 159 47.12 -34.39 51.51
N LYS A 160 48.02 -33.91 52.38
CA LYS A 160 49.44 -34.27 52.38
C LYS A 160 49.74 -35.26 53.51
N ALA A 161 50.55 -36.28 53.23
CA ALA A 161 51.03 -37.21 54.25
C ALA A 161 51.84 -36.47 55.33
N ARG A 162 51.70 -36.87 56.60
CA ARG A 162 52.32 -36.19 57.76
C ARG A 162 53.85 -36.04 57.66
N GLY A 163 54.51 -36.95 56.94
CA GLY A 163 55.96 -36.94 56.76
C GLY A 163 56.46 -36.14 55.55
N LEU A 164 55.57 -35.61 54.69
CA LEU A 164 55.95 -34.82 53.53
C LEU A 164 56.32 -33.39 53.95
N ARG A 165 57.58 -33.01 53.77
CA ARG A 165 58.09 -31.67 54.11
C ARG A 165 58.60 -30.98 52.85
N ILE A 166 58.10 -29.78 52.60
CA ILE A 166 58.56 -28.90 51.51
C ILE A 166 59.43 -27.83 52.15
N ARG A 167 60.67 -27.64 51.68
CA ARG A 167 61.53 -26.58 52.21
C ARG A 167 61.00 -25.21 51.74
N GLY A 168 60.77 -24.29 52.69
CA GLY A 168 60.26 -22.94 52.41
C GLY A 168 58.76 -22.88 52.06
N ASP A 169 57.93 -23.66 52.75
CA ASP A 169 56.48 -23.76 52.51
C ASP A 169 55.72 -22.44 52.58
N ASP A 170 56.26 -21.43 53.28
CA ASP A 170 55.67 -20.09 53.40
C ASP A 170 55.89 -19.17 52.18
N THR A 171 56.63 -19.62 51.15
CA THR A 171 56.93 -18.81 49.95
C THR A 171 56.31 -19.42 48.69
N PRO A 172 55.60 -18.63 47.85
CA PRO A 172 55.08 -19.11 46.57
C PRO A 172 56.20 -19.62 45.65
N ILE A 173 55.93 -20.67 44.88
CA ILE A 173 56.85 -21.20 43.87
C ILE A 173 56.76 -20.31 42.63
N SER A 174 57.90 -19.79 42.14
CA SER A 174 57.93 -18.97 40.93
C SER A 174 57.90 -19.83 39.65
N PRO A 175 57.38 -19.31 38.52
CA PRO A 175 57.39 -20.06 37.26
C PRO A 175 58.82 -20.48 36.85
N GLY A 176 59.04 -21.79 36.69
CA GLY A 176 60.36 -22.36 36.34
C GLY A 176 61.26 -22.73 37.54
N GLU A 177 60.81 -22.48 38.78
CA GLU A 177 61.52 -22.84 40.01
C GLU A 177 61.25 -24.32 40.38
N PHE A 178 62.31 -25.08 40.65
CA PHE A 178 62.20 -26.42 41.24
C PHE A 178 62.49 -26.33 42.74
N ARG A 179 61.57 -26.86 43.55
CA ARG A 179 61.68 -26.87 45.02
C ARG A 179 61.99 -28.28 45.52
N ASP A 180 62.94 -28.38 46.44
CA ASP A 180 63.28 -29.65 47.10
C ASP A 180 62.14 -30.10 48.04
N VAL A 181 61.76 -31.38 47.91
CA VAL A 181 60.73 -32.02 48.73
C VAL A 181 61.29 -33.27 49.38
N ASP A 182 61.21 -33.34 50.71
CA ASP A 182 61.63 -34.50 51.49
C ASP A 182 60.44 -35.47 51.62
N VAL A 183 60.53 -36.61 50.93
CA VAL A 183 59.50 -37.67 50.92
C VAL A 183 59.98 -38.88 51.75
N PRO A 184 59.20 -39.37 52.74
CA PRO A 184 59.61 -40.49 53.59
C PRO A 184 59.82 -41.81 52.84
N SER A 185 58.98 -42.10 51.84
CA SER A 185 59.10 -43.25 50.94
C SER A 185 58.14 -43.12 49.76
N GLY A 186 58.52 -43.67 48.59
CA GLY A 186 57.68 -43.70 47.38
C GLY A 186 57.75 -42.42 46.55
N ALA A 187 56.84 -42.27 45.58
CA ALA A 187 56.78 -41.06 44.77
C ALA A 187 56.07 -39.91 45.52
N ILE A 188 56.39 -38.65 45.18
CA ILE A 188 55.68 -37.46 45.69
C ILE A 188 54.16 -37.61 45.46
N ARG A 189 53.78 -38.17 44.30
CA ARG A 189 52.39 -38.41 43.90
C ARG A 189 51.62 -39.30 44.86
N ASP A 190 52.27 -40.27 45.51
CA ASP A 190 51.61 -41.18 46.44
C ASP A 190 51.42 -40.56 47.84
N ASN A 191 52.13 -39.45 48.11
CA ASN A 191 52.11 -38.73 49.38
C ASN A 191 51.17 -37.50 49.36
N ILE A 192 50.59 -37.17 48.21
CA ILE A 192 49.61 -36.09 48.02
C ILE A 192 48.37 -36.68 47.35
N THR A 193 47.20 -36.54 47.99
CA THR A 193 45.92 -36.93 47.39
C THR A 193 45.05 -35.70 47.23
N PHE A 194 44.59 -35.43 46.00
CA PHE A 194 43.66 -34.34 45.73
C PHE A 194 42.25 -34.72 46.18
N LEU A 195 41.50 -33.74 46.69
CA LEU A 195 40.08 -33.93 46.92
C LEU A 195 39.36 -34.06 45.56
N PRO A 196 38.39 -34.98 45.41
CA PRO A 196 37.73 -35.22 44.14
C PRO A 196 36.70 -34.12 43.85
N TYR A 197 37.17 -32.94 43.48
CA TYR A 197 36.33 -31.89 42.93
C TYR A 197 35.99 -32.23 41.48
N LYS A 198 34.72 -32.05 41.12
CA LYS A 198 34.26 -32.21 39.74
C LYS A 198 34.25 -30.84 39.07
N GLU A 199 34.50 -30.82 37.76
CA GLU A 199 34.29 -29.65 36.92
C GLU A 199 32.84 -29.15 36.99
N PRO A 200 32.59 -27.87 36.67
CA PRO A 200 31.23 -27.32 36.62
C PRO A 200 30.28 -28.22 35.83
N SER A 201 29.15 -28.59 36.44
CA SER A 201 28.19 -29.51 35.82
C SER A 201 27.53 -28.87 34.60
N ALA A 202 27.67 -29.51 33.44
CA ALA A 202 26.97 -29.11 32.21
C ALA A 202 25.45 -29.08 32.38
N VAL A 203 24.88 -29.98 33.21
CA VAL A 203 23.44 -30.01 33.50
C VAL A 203 23.02 -28.78 34.32
N LEU A 204 23.83 -28.36 35.29
CA LEU A 204 23.55 -27.15 36.07
C LEU A 204 23.71 -25.88 35.23
N TYR A 205 24.68 -25.85 34.31
CA TYR A 205 24.82 -24.77 33.35
C TYR A 205 23.62 -24.68 32.39
N GLN A 206 23.14 -25.81 31.87
CA GLN A 206 21.94 -25.86 31.04
C GLN A 206 20.70 -25.39 31.82
N LEU A 207 20.55 -25.83 33.08
CA LEU A 207 19.46 -25.37 33.93
C LEU A 207 19.52 -23.87 34.22
N LEU A 208 20.72 -23.34 34.50
CA LEU A 208 20.95 -21.89 34.63
C LEU A 208 20.51 -21.15 33.37
N GLY A 209 20.92 -21.64 32.20
CA GLY A 209 20.51 -21.08 30.90
C GLY A 209 18.99 -21.07 30.72
N ASN A 210 18.32 -22.19 31.02
CA ASN A 210 16.86 -22.28 30.94
C ASN A 210 16.16 -21.31 31.90
N ILE A 211 16.61 -21.21 33.16
CA ILE A 211 16.02 -20.30 34.15
C ILE A 211 16.20 -18.83 33.74
N VAL A 212 17.38 -18.47 33.23
CA VAL A 212 17.66 -17.12 32.74
C VAL A 212 16.81 -16.80 31.52
N GLU A 213 16.67 -17.73 30.58
CA GLU A 213 15.82 -17.56 29.39
C GLU A 213 14.34 -17.44 29.76
N GLU A 214 13.82 -18.27 30.65
CA GLU A 214 12.44 -18.17 31.15
C GLU A 214 12.21 -16.85 31.90
N GLY A 215 13.16 -16.44 32.74
CA GLY A 215 13.11 -15.15 33.43
C GLY A 215 13.11 -13.97 32.46
N ARG A 216 13.94 -14.03 31.41
CA ARG A 216 13.97 -13.01 30.35
C ARG A 216 12.66 -12.99 29.59
N ARG A 217 12.14 -14.14 29.15
CA ARG A 217 10.85 -14.22 28.43
C ARG A 217 9.69 -13.68 29.23
N PHE A 218 9.68 -13.91 30.54
CA PHE A 218 8.66 -13.36 31.42
C PHE A 218 8.80 -11.83 31.58
N ALA A 219 10.02 -11.32 31.73
CA ALA A 219 10.28 -9.88 31.82
C ALA A 219 10.07 -9.15 30.47
N SER A 220 10.37 -9.80 29.36
CA SER A 220 10.34 -9.27 28.00
C SER A 220 8.99 -9.48 27.31
N LEU A 221 7.91 -9.73 28.05
CA LEU A 221 6.55 -9.73 27.48
C LEU A 221 6.20 -8.38 26.83
N THR A 222 6.93 -7.31 27.15
CA THR A 222 6.88 -6.00 26.48
C THR A 222 7.70 -5.91 25.19
N ASP A 223 8.79 -6.67 25.09
CA ASP A 223 9.68 -6.70 23.92
C ASP A 223 9.32 -7.89 23.03
N LEU A 224 8.06 -7.95 22.62
CA LEU A 224 7.69 -8.85 21.54
C LEU A 224 8.52 -8.47 20.32
N GLN A 225 9.46 -9.33 19.95
CA GLN A 225 10.27 -9.19 18.75
C GLN A 225 9.37 -9.30 17.52
N ILE A 226 8.62 -8.23 17.24
CA ILE A 226 7.89 -8.03 15.98
C ILE A 226 8.88 -8.14 14.81
N SER A 227 10.16 -7.83 15.05
CA SER A 227 11.26 -7.98 14.10
C SER A 227 11.59 -9.43 13.70
N ASP A 228 11.34 -10.42 14.57
CA ASP A 228 11.58 -11.85 14.27
C ASP A 228 10.34 -12.55 13.70
N MET A 229 9.21 -11.84 13.59
CA MET A 229 8.03 -12.37 12.92
C MET A 229 8.30 -12.42 11.43
N ASN A 230 8.20 -13.62 10.84
CA ASN A 230 8.39 -13.82 9.42
C ASN A 230 7.51 -12.83 8.63
N GLN A 231 8.13 -11.96 7.82
CA GLN A 231 7.43 -10.95 7.00
C GLN A 231 6.45 -11.57 5.99
N GLN A 232 6.53 -12.90 5.79
CA GLN A 232 5.61 -13.67 4.95
C GLN A 232 4.42 -14.27 5.73
N ALA A 233 4.37 -14.14 7.07
CA ALA A 233 3.26 -14.65 7.85
C ALA A 233 1.98 -13.82 7.57
N PRO A 234 0.80 -14.46 7.39
CA PRO A 234 -0.45 -13.74 7.21
C PRO A 234 -0.70 -12.77 8.36
N VAL A 235 -1.11 -11.53 8.03
CA VAL A 235 -1.32 -10.45 9.01
C VAL A 235 -2.26 -10.86 10.13
N GLY A 236 -3.30 -11.65 9.84
CA GLY A 236 -4.22 -12.17 10.85
C GLY A 236 -3.56 -13.08 11.88
N THR A 237 -2.65 -13.97 11.47
CA THR A 237 -1.90 -14.83 12.40
C THR A 237 -0.93 -14.01 13.25
N THR A 238 -0.29 -13.02 12.65
CA THR A 238 0.59 -12.08 13.35
C THR A 238 -0.18 -11.28 14.40
N LEU A 239 -1.35 -10.74 14.03
CA LEU A 239 -2.23 -10.00 14.93
C LEU A 239 -2.71 -10.87 16.09
N ALA A 240 -3.12 -12.12 15.82
CA ALA A 240 -3.56 -13.05 16.85
C ALA A 240 -2.44 -13.43 17.84
N LEU A 241 -1.20 -13.60 17.35
CA LEU A 241 -0.03 -13.83 18.22
C LEU A 241 0.28 -12.61 19.08
N LEU A 242 0.21 -11.41 18.50
CA LEU A 242 0.39 -10.15 19.22
C LEU A 242 -0.72 -9.95 20.27
N GLU A 243 -1.97 -10.20 19.94
CA GLU A 243 -3.09 -10.09 20.88
C GLU A 243 -2.95 -11.05 22.06
N ARG A 244 -2.59 -12.32 21.79
CA ARG A 244 -2.40 -13.33 22.84
C ARG A 244 -1.26 -12.97 23.79
N SER A 245 -0.17 -12.43 23.27
CA SER A 245 1.00 -12.06 24.08
C SER A 245 0.78 -10.75 24.85
N MET A 246 0.09 -9.78 24.26
CA MET A 246 -0.23 -8.51 24.93
C MET A 246 -1.34 -8.64 25.97
N LYS A 247 -2.16 -9.70 25.97
CA LYS A 247 -3.28 -9.85 26.92
C LYS A 247 -2.89 -9.68 28.40
N VAL A 248 -1.71 -10.16 28.80
CA VAL A 248 -1.20 -9.99 30.18
C VAL A 248 -0.84 -8.53 30.44
N MET A 249 -0.10 -7.90 29.52
CA MET A 249 0.31 -6.50 29.64
C MET A 249 -0.87 -5.54 29.58
N ALA A 250 -1.83 -5.76 28.69
CA ALA A 250 -3.07 -4.98 28.58
C ALA A 250 -3.88 -5.08 29.89
N ALA A 251 -3.93 -6.25 30.54
CA ALA A 251 -4.58 -6.39 31.84
C ALA A 251 -3.86 -5.62 32.94
N VAL A 252 -2.52 -5.56 32.93
CA VAL A 252 -1.72 -4.74 33.85
C VAL A 252 -1.97 -3.25 33.58
N GLN A 253 -1.89 -2.82 32.32
CA GLN A 253 -2.15 -1.43 31.91
C GLN A 253 -3.58 -1.00 32.24
N ALA A 254 -4.58 -1.86 32.06
CA ALA A 254 -5.96 -1.58 32.43
C ALA A 254 -6.14 -1.37 33.94
N ARG A 255 -5.41 -2.13 34.76
CA ARG A 255 -5.40 -1.89 36.22
C ARG A 255 -4.75 -0.56 36.56
N LEU A 256 -3.56 -0.29 36.00
CA LEU A 256 -2.88 0.98 36.21
C LEU A 256 -3.73 2.17 35.74
N HIS A 257 -4.40 2.03 34.61
CA HIS A 257 -5.35 3.01 34.08
C HIS A 257 -6.52 3.27 35.04
N ALA A 258 -7.11 2.21 35.60
CA ALA A 258 -8.17 2.34 36.59
C ALA A 258 -7.69 2.95 37.93
N SER A 259 -6.45 2.69 38.34
CA SER A 259 -5.84 3.38 39.49
C SER A 259 -5.59 4.85 39.17
N MET A 260 -5.03 5.16 38.00
CA MET A 260 -4.75 6.51 37.54
C MET A 260 -6.02 7.36 37.41
N LYS A 261 -7.14 6.77 36.96
CA LYS A 261 -8.44 7.44 36.97
C LYS A 261 -8.78 7.95 38.38
N ARG A 262 -8.68 7.08 39.39
CA ARG A 262 -8.97 7.45 40.80
C ARG A 262 -8.00 8.50 41.33
N GLU A 263 -6.73 8.43 40.92
CA GLU A 263 -5.75 9.45 41.31
C GLU A 263 -6.09 10.81 40.72
N PHE A 264 -6.49 10.85 39.44
CA PHE A 264 -6.90 12.09 38.81
C PHE A 264 -8.21 12.66 39.36
N GLU A 265 -9.17 11.81 39.74
CA GLU A 265 -10.37 12.23 40.49
C GLU A 265 -9.98 12.91 41.81
N ILE A 266 -9.09 12.29 42.61
CA ILE A 266 -8.60 12.86 43.88
C ILE A 266 -7.84 14.17 43.64
N LEU A 267 -6.99 14.24 42.61
CA LEU A 267 -6.25 15.45 42.28
C LEU A 267 -7.19 16.59 41.85
N ALA A 268 -8.21 16.30 41.04
CA ALA A 268 -9.22 17.27 40.66
C ALA A 268 -9.96 17.82 41.88
N GLU A 269 -10.36 16.96 42.83
CA GLU A 269 -10.96 17.39 44.10
C GLU A 269 -10.01 18.29 44.91
N ILE A 270 -8.72 17.93 45.02
CA ILE A 270 -7.72 18.71 45.76
C ILE A 270 -7.54 20.09 45.11
N VAL A 271 -7.48 20.15 43.78
CA VAL A 271 -7.36 21.41 43.03
C VAL A 271 -8.61 22.25 43.21
N ARG A 272 -9.81 21.68 43.09
CA ARG A 272 -11.07 22.37 43.35
C ARG A 272 -11.11 23.00 44.76
N ASP A 273 -10.72 22.24 45.78
CA ASP A 273 -10.81 22.66 47.17
C ASP A 273 -9.69 23.66 47.58
N ASN A 274 -8.51 23.61 46.95
CA ASN A 274 -7.32 24.35 47.41
C ASN A 274 -6.71 25.33 46.39
N ALA A 275 -7.18 25.38 45.14
CA ALA A 275 -6.60 26.26 44.13
C ALA A 275 -6.88 27.75 44.47
N PRO A 276 -5.85 28.62 44.37
CA PRO A 276 -6.07 30.05 44.48
C PRO A 276 -6.90 30.51 43.27
N HIS A 277 -8.00 31.23 43.55
CA HIS A 277 -8.91 31.71 42.51
C HIS A 277 -8.27 32.78 41.60
N GLU A 278 -7.18 33.41 42.06
CA GLU A 278 -6.36 34.34 41.30
C GLU A 278 -4.87 34.10 41.63
N TYR A 279 -4.03 34.01 40.61
CA TYR A 279 -2.57 33.92 40.81
C TYR A 279 -2.02 35.29 41.23
N PRO A 280 -1.05 35.36 42.17
CA PRO A 280 -0.47 36.63 42.63
C PRO A 280 0.45 37.32 41.60
N TYR A 281 0.51 36.81 40.37
CA TYR A 281 1.28 37.35 39.25
C TYR A 281 0.51 37.13 37.95
N ASP A 282 0.71 38.02 36.98
CA ASP A 282 0.07 37.94 35.67
C ASP A 282 0.61 36.74 34.87
N LEU A 283 -0.29 35.84 34.49
CA LEU A 283 0.00 34.76 33.56
C LEU A 283 -0.17 35.28 32.13
N ALA A 284 0.73 34.90 31.22
CA ALA A 284 0.61 35.27 29.82
C ALA A 284 -0.51 34.43 29.16
N GLY A 285 -1.74 34.95 29.16
CA GLY A 285 -2.93 34.33 28.55
C GLY A 285 -4.19 34.54 29.39
N ASP A 286 -5.38 34.45 28.76
CA ASP A 286 -6.69 34.54 29.44
C ASP A 286 -7.06 33.26 30.22
N GLU A 287 -6.25 32.20 30.12
CA GLU A 287 -6.49 30.90 30.77
C GLU A 287 -5.96 30.90 32.21
N GLN A 288 -6.67 31.57 33.10
CA GLN A 288 -6.54 31.32 34.53
C GLN A 288 -7.36 30.08 34.88
N MET A 289 -6.71 29.09 35.49
CA MET A 289 -7.37 27.89 36.02
C MET A 289 -8.34 28.29 37.15
N ARG A 290 -9.64 28.07 36.97
CA ARG A 290 -10.69 28.43 37.93
C ARG A 290 -11.18 27.20 38.67
N ALA A 291 -11.70 27.40 39.89
CA ALA A 291 -12.40 26.32 40.61
C ALA A 291 -13.63 25.79 39.82
N GLU A 292 -14.24 26.64 38.98
CA GLU A 292 -15.32 26.27 38.05
C GLU A 292 -14.89 25.23 37.00
N ASP A 293 -13.59 25.17 36.66
CA ASP A 293 -13.05 24.18 35.71
C ASP A 293 -12.97 22.76 36.31
N PHE A 294 -13.20 22.62 37.62
CA PHE A 294 -13.20 21.37 38.37
C PHE A 294 -14.51 21.15 39.16
N ASP A 295 -15.61 21.76 38.71
CA ASP A 295 -16.96 21.54 39.29
C ASP A 295 -17.43 20.08 39.11
N ASP A 296 -18.39 19.65 39.93
CA ASP A 296 -19.02 18.32 39.94
C ASP A 296 -19.72 17.95 38.62
N ARG A 297 -19.80 18.91 37.67
CA ARG A 297 -20.31 18.71 36.30
C ARG A 297 -19.26 18.15 35.35
N ILE A 298 -17.98 18.18 35.73
CA ILE A 298 -16.85 17.80 34.90
C ILE A 298 -16.29 16.47 35.41
N ASP A 299 -16.34 15.44 34.56
CA ASP A 299 -15.79 14.12 34.88
C ASP A 299 -14.39 13.96 34.29
N VAL A 300 -13.48 13.34 35.04
CA VAL A 300 -12.10 13.13 34.62
C VAL A 300 -11.97 11.77 33.94
N ILE A 301 -11.84 11.80 32.62
CA ILE A 301 -11.72 10.61 31.79
C ILE A 301 -10.28 10.52 31.25
N PRO A 302 -9.45 9.59 31.77
CA PRO A 302 -8.16 9.31 31.15
C PRO A 302 -8.36 8.79 29.72
N VAL A 303 -7.61 9.36 28.78
CA VAL A 303 -7.73 9.11 27.32
C VAL A 303 -6.90 7.89 26.87
N SER A 304 -6.11 7.31 27.76
CA SER A 304 -5.27 6.14 27.45
C SER A 304 -6.11 4.87 27.38
N ASP A 305 -6.47 4.41 26.18
CA ASP A 305 -7.11 3.12 25.99
C ASP A 305 -6.08 1.97 26.15
N PRO A 306 -6.14 1.15 27.22
CA PRO A 306 -5.22 0.03 27.44
C PRO A 306 -5.43 -1.13 26.46
N SER A 307 -6.54 -1.10 25.71
CA SER A 307 -6.91 -2.03 24.66
C SER A 307 -6.70 -1.47 23.25
N SER A 308 -6.32 -0.19 23.13
CA SER A 308 -6.09 0.44 21.84
C SER A 308 -4.99 -0.30 21.10
N ALA A 309 -5.23 -0.55 19.82
CA ALA A 309 -4.27 -1.19 18.94
C ALA A 309 -2.90 -0.52 19.09
N THR A 310 -1.88 -1.31 19.46
CA THR A 310 -0.53 -0.77 19.57
C THR A 310 -0.11 -0.18 18.23
N MET A 311 0.84 0.75 18.23
CA MET A 311 1.38 1.31 16.98
C MET A 311 1.72 0.19 15.99
N ALA A 312 2.30 -0.91 16.46
CA ALA A 312 2.55 -2.10 15.65
C ALA A 312 1.29 -2.74 15.04
N GLN A 313 0.21 -2.91 15.82
CA GLN A 313 -1.06 -3.44 15.29
C GLN A 313 -1.68 -2.51 14.24
N ARG A 314 -1.64 -1.19 14.47
CA ARG A 314 -2.11 -0.20 13.50
C ARG A 314 -1.28 -0.26 12.21
N ILE A 315 0.06 -0.29 12.31
CA ILE A 315 0.95 -0.45 11.14
C ILE A 315 0.58 -1.71 10.36
N MET A 316 0.40 -2.85 11.03
CA MET A 316 0.05 -4.11 10.36
C MET A 316 -1.31 -4.05 9.65
N GLN A 317 -2.31 -3.40 10.25
CA GLN A 317 -3.62 -3.20 9.61
C GLN A 317 -3.51 -2.32 8.36
N TYR A 318 -2.78 -1.21 8.45
CA TYR A 318 -2.54 -0.33 7.30
C TYR A 318 -1.69 -1.00 6.22
N GLN A 319 -0.73 -1.83 6.59
CA GLN A 319 0.06 -2.62 5.64
C GLN A 319 -0.82 -3.64 4.90
N ALA A 320 -1.74 -4.31 5.61
CA ALA A 320 -2.70 -5.20 5.00
C ALA A 320 -3.65 -4.47 4.04
N ALA A 321 -4.16 -3.30 4.46
CA ALA A 321 -4.99 -2.46 3.63
C ALA A 321 -4.24 -2.00 2.36
N LEU A 322 -2.97 -1.60 2.47
CA LEU A 322 -2.13 -1.25 1.32
C LEU A 322 -1.89 -2.43 0.39
N GLN A 323 -1.73 -3.65 0.92
CA GLN A 323 -1.59 -4.85 0.12
C GLN A 323 -2.88 -5.21 -0.63
N LEU A 324 -4.04 -5.06 0.01
CA LEU A 324 -5.35 -5.21 -0.63
C LEU A 324 -5.59 -4.13 -1.67
N ALA A 325 -5.22 -2.89 -1.37
CA ALA A 325 -5.32 -1.78 -2.30
C ALA A 325 -4.40 -1.96 -3.51
N GLY A 326 -3.25 -2.63 -3.35
CA GLY A 326 -2.39 -3.03 -4.46
C GLY A 326 -3.03 -4.02 -5.45
N THR A 327 -3.98 -4.85 -5.02
CA THR A 327 -4.68 -5.80 -5.92
C THR A 327 -5.87 -5.16 -6.64
N ALA A 328 -6.51 -4.15 -6.02
CA ALA A 328 -7.62 -3.42 -6.61
C ALA A 328 -7.50 -1.90 -6.38
N PRO A 329 -6.53 -1.20 -7.00
CA PRO A 329 -6.28 0.22 -6.75
C PRO A 329 -7.50 1.11 -7.00
N GLN A 330 -8.38 0.73 -7.92
CA GLN A 330 -9.60 1.45 -8.26
C GLN A 330 -10.67 1.47 -7.16
N MET A 331 -10.56 0.62 -6.13
CA MET A 331 -11.53 0.54 -5.03
C MET A 331 -11.13 1.40 -3.83
N TYR A 332 -9.87 1.84 -3.75
CA TYR A 332 -9.31 2.49 -2.58
C TYR A 332 -8.77 3.89 -2.91
N ASP A 333 -8.93 4.83 -1.98
CA ASP A 333 -8.21 6.10 -2.04
C ASP A 333 -6.76 5.89 -1.57
N MET A 334 -5.86 5.68 -2.54
CA MET A 334 -4.45 5.44 -2.26
C MET A 334 -3.79 6.62 -1.52
N PRO A 335 -3.98 7.90 -1.92
CA PRO A 335 -3.49 9.04 -1.15
C PRO A 335 -3.91 9.03 0.32
N GLN A 336 -5.21 8.82 0.60
CA GLN A 336 -5.73 8.78 1.97
C GLN A 336 -5.10 7.64 2.78
N LEU A 337 -5.01 6.46 2.18
CA LEU A 337 -4.48 5.28 2.85
C LEU A 337 -2.99 5.42 3.19
N HIS A 338 -2.20 6.03 2.30
CA HIS A 338 -0.79 6.33 2.58
C HIS A 338 -0.64 7.43 3.64
N ARG A 339 -1.49 8.47 3.60
CA ARG A 339 -1.48 9.53 4.63
C ARG A 339 -1.73 8.94 6.02
N GLN A 340 -2.76 8.11 6.16
CA GLN A 340 -3.07 7.44 7.41
C GLN A 340 -1.95 6.50 7.88
N MET A 341 -1.24 5.84 6.96
CA MET A 341 -0.03 5.07 7.31
C MET A 341 1.08 5.99 7.85
N LEU A 342 1.31 7.15 7.24
CA LEU A 342 2.31 8.12 7.70
C LEU A 342 1.98 8.69 9.10
N GLU A 343 0.70 8.95 9.37
CA GLU A 343 0.21 9.35 10.70
C GLU A 343 0.53 8.27 11.74
N VAL A 344 0.25 7.01 11.41
CA VAL A 344 0.51 5.87 12.31
C VAL A 344 2.01 5.66 12.53
N LEU A 345 2.85 5.92 11.53
CA LEU A 345 4.31 5.90 11.66
C LEU A 345 4.85 7.08 12.48
N GLY A 346 4.02 8.06 12.83
CA GLY A 346 4.39 9.23 13.63
C GLY A 346 5.11 10.32 12.82
N ILE A 347 4.91 10.37 11.50
CA ILE A 347 5.44 11.44 10.66
C ILE A 347 4.53 12.65 10.79
N ASN A 348 5.09 13.78 11.22
CA ASN A 348 4.37 15.04 11.34
C ASN A 348 4.02 15.62 9.97
N ASP A 349 2.88 16.31 9.89
CA ASP A 349 2.34 16.94 8.68
C ASP A 349 2.21 16.00 7.46
N PRO A 350 1.56 14.83 7.59
CA PRO A 350 1.38 13.90 6.48
C PRO A 350 0.54 14.51 5.34
N ASP A 351 -0.28 15.51 5.65
CA ASP A 351 -1.05 16.30 4.68
C ASP A 351 -0.16 17.05 3.68
N LYS A 352 1.03 17.52 4.11
CA LYS A 352 1.99 18.20 3.23
C LYS A 352 2.71 17.25 2.30
N ILE A 353 2.83 15.98 2.69
CA ILE A 353 3.51 14.94 1.92
C ILE A 353 2.57 14.41 0.85
N ILE A 354 1.33 14.10 1.24
CA ILE A 354 0.33 13.51 0.36
C ILE A 354 -0.94 14.35 0.44
N PRO A 355 -1.12 15.35 -0.45
CA PRO A 355 -2.32 16.17 -0.49
C PRO A 355 -3.53 15.33 -0.98
N LEU A 356 -4.66 15.48 -0.31
CA LEU A 356 -5.93 14.88 -0.73
C LEU A 356 -6.59 15.74 -1.81
N LYS A 357 -7.43 15.13 -2.63
CA LYS A 357 -8.13 15.82 -3.72
C LYS A 357 -8.97 17.00 -3.24
N ASP A 358 -9.53 16.90 -2.03
CA ASP A 358 -10.43 17.93 -1.46
C ASP A 358 -9.70 19.14 -0.88
N GLU A 359 -8.38 19.05 -0.73
CA GLU A 359 -7.54 20.13 -0.19
C GLU A 359 -6.90 20.99 -1.30
N ILE A 360 -7.12 20.63 -2.56
CA ILE A 360 -6.56 21.35 -3.72
C ILE A 360 -7.38 22.64 -3.92
N PRO A 361 -6.80 23.84 -3.76
CA PRO A 361 -7.53 25.08 -4.00
C PRO A 361 -7.82 25.26 -5.49
N PRO A 362 -8.92 25.94 -5.86
CA PRO A 362 -9.21 26.26 -7.25
C PRO A 362 -8.11 27.14 -7.85
N ARG A 363 -7.63 26.76 -9.04
CA ARG A 363 -6.63 27.50 -9.80
C ARG A 363 -7.14 27.85 -11.19
N ASP A 364 -6.39 28.68 -11.91
CA ASP A 364 -6.68 29.02 -13.29
C ASP A 364 -6.22 27.91 -14.26
N PRO A 365 -6.83 27.78 -15.46
CA PRO A 365 -6.51 26.69 -16.39
C PRO A 365 -5.03 26.61 -16.80
N VAL A 366 -4.32 27.75 -16.79
CA VAL A 366 -2.89 27.80 -17.15
C VAL A 366 -2.04 27.31 -16.00
N ALA A 367 -2.34 27.71 -14.76
CA ALA A 367 -1.70 27.16 -13.58
C ALA A 367 -1.98 25.65 -13.42
N GLU A 368 -3.18 25.17 -13.75
CA GLU A 368 -3.49 23.74 -13.76
C GLU A 368 -2.70 22.98 -14.82
N ASN A 369 -2.55 23.53 -16.02
CA ASN A 369 -1.66 22.99 -17.05
C ASN A 369 -0.20 22.91 -16.56
N MET A 370 0.28 23.93 -15.85
CA MET A 370 1.62 23.96 -15.26
C MET A 370 1.77 22.94 -14.12
N ASP A 371 0.77 22.80 -13.25
CA ASP A 371 0.75 21.83 -12.15
C ASP A 371 0.73 20.40 -12.71
N LEU A 372 -0.06 20.11 -13.75
CA LEU A 372 -0.05 18.83 -14.47
C LEU A 372 1.30 18.51 -15.11
N MET A 373 1.97 19.48 -15.74
CA MET A 373 3.32 19.29 -16.30
C MET A 373 4.37 19.03 -15.22
N ASN A 374 4.18 19.61 -14.03
CA ASN A 374 5.06 19.41 -12.88
C ASN A 374 4.69 18.17 -12.03
N GLY A 375 3.68 17.40 -12.44
CA GLY A 375 3.24 16.18 -11.74
C GLY A 375 2.49 16.45 -10.43
N LYS A 376 1.93 17.64 -10.26
CA LYS A 376 1.05 17.98 -9.14
C LYS A 376 -0.41 17.65 -9.48
N PRO A 377 -1.21 17.21 -8.50
CA PRO A 377 -2.62 16.91 -8.72
C PRO A 377 -3.44 18.19 -8.94
N VAL A 378 -4.52 18.07 -9.73
CA VAL A 378 -5.51 19.12 -10.03
C VAL A 378 -6.93 18.56 -9.83
N LYS A 379 -7.92 19.43 -9.63
CA LYS A 379 -9.34 19.07 -9.41
C LYS A 379 -10.24 20.09 -10.10
N ALA A 380 -11.25 19.62 -10.82
CA ALA A 380 -12.26 20.50 -11.41
C ALA A 380 -13.38 20.85 -10.41
N PHE A 381 -13.91 22.08 -10.49
CA PHE A 381 -15.00 22.56 -9.64
C PHE A 381 -16.26 22.89 -10.45
N LEU A 382 -17.44 22.60 -9.90
CA LEU A 382 -18.74 22.74 -10.60
C LEU A 382 -19.05 24.18 -11.06
N TRP A 383 -18.62 25.19 -10.29
CA TRP A 383 -18.88 26.61 -10.58
C TRP A 383 -17.95 27.20 -11.65
N GLN A 384 -16.87 26.51 -12.01
CA GLN A 384 -15.95 26.98 -13.06
C GLN A 384 -16.63 26.94 -14.44
N ASP A 385 -16.15 27.80 -15.34
CA ASP A 385 -16.51 27.72 -16.75
C ASP A 385 -15.82 26.49 -17.38
N GLN A 386 -16.62 25.44 -17.56
CA GLN A 386 -16.16 24.12 -18.01
C GLN A 386 -15.71 24.17 -19.48
N GLU A 387 -16.38 24.96 -20.33
CA GLU A 387 -16.06 25.07 -21.76
C GLU A 387 -14.74 25.81 -21.97
N ALA A 388 -14.52 26.90 -21.22
CA ALA A 388 -13.27 27.63 -21.23
C ALA A 388 -12.08 26.79 -20.71
N HIS A 389 -12.25 26.01 -19.63
CA HIS A 389 -11.22 25.11 -19.12
C HIS A 389 -10.88 24.00 -20.13
N ILE A 390 -11.88 23.31 -20.68
CA ILE A 390 -11.66 22.27 -21.70
C ILE A 390 -10.88 22.84 -22.89
N THR A 391 -11.26 24.02 -23.37
CA THR A 391 -10.59 24.67 -24.51
C THR A 391 -9.12 24.98 -24.19
N ALA A 392 -8.83 25.49 -22.98
CA ALA A 392 -7.48 25.79 -22.55
C ALA A 392 -6.60 24.53 -22.40
N HIS A 393 -7.13 23.44 -21.83
CA HIS A 393 -6.40 22.17 -21.73
C HIS A 393 -6.16 21.53 -23.11
N MET A 394 -7.17 21.54 -23.98
CA MET A 394 -7.04 21.01 -25.35
C MET A 394 -6.04 21.81 -26.18
N ALA A 395 -6.02 23.14 -26.04
CA ALA A 395 -5.02 23.99 -26.68
C ALA A 395 -3.60 23.70 -26.17
N ALA A 396 -3.43 23.45 -24.87
CA ALA A 396 -2.13 23.08 -24.30
C ALA A 396 -1.63 21.70 -24.80
N VAL A 397 -2.53 20.72 -24.97
CA VAL A 397 -2.18 19.39 -25.51
C VAL A 397 -1.79 19.45 -26.99
N GLN A 398 -2.39 20.37 -27.74
CA GLN A 398 -2.14 20.56 -29.17
C GLN A 398 -0.95 21.49 -29.46
N ASP A 399 -0.38 22.15 -28.45
CA ASP A 399 0.78 23.02 -28.64
C ASP A 399 2.03 22.18 -29.03
N PRO A 400 2.63 22.43 -30.21
CA PRO A 400 3.77 21.67 -30.69
C PRO A 400 4.99 21.71 -29.75
N ARG A 401 5.20 22.81 -29.02
CA ARG A 401 6.30 22.93 -28.05
C ARG A 401 6.07 22.06 -26.83
N ILE A 402 4.83 22.01 -26.35
CA ILE A 402 4.44 21.18 -25.20
C ILE A 402 4.52 19.70 -25.59
N GLN A 403 4.10 19.33 -26.80
CA GLN A 403 4.25 17.97 -27.33
C GLN A 403 5.71 17.52 -27.46
N GLU A 404 6.59 18.38 -27.96
CA GLU A 404 8.02 18.07 -28.08
C GLU A 404 8.67 17.85 -26.71
N LEU A 405 8.29 18.67 -25.73
CA LEU A 405 8.85 18.63 -24.37
C LEU A 405 8.30 17.44 -23.56
N LEU A 406 7.02 17.13 -23.70
CA LEU A 406 6.41 15.93 -23.12
C LEU A 406 6.94 14.66 -23.80
N GLY A 407 7.10 14.64 -25.13
CA GLY A 407 7.60 13.48 -25.86
C GLY A 407 9.01 13.02 -25.45
N GLN A 408 9.81 13.91 -24.84
CA GLN A 408 11.13 13.60 -24.30
C GLN A 408 11.12 13.21 -22.82
N SER A 409 10.02 13.45 -22.10
CA SER A 409 9.93 13.16 -20.66
C SER A 409 9.48 11.72 -20.39
N PRO A 410 10.14 10.98 -19.47
CA PRO A 410 9.67 9.66 -19.06
C PRO A 410 8.29 9.68 -18.36
N SER A 411 7.81 10.84 -17.89
CA SER A 411 6.48 11.03 -17.31
C SER A 411 5.37 11.36 -18.31
N ALA A 412 5.67 11.41 -19.62
CA ALA A 412 4.73 11.84 -20.67
C ALA A 412 3.38 11.16 -20.62
N GLY A 413 3.38 9.82 -20.50
CA GLY A 413 2.15 9.03 -20.48
C GLY A 413 1.31 9.29 -19.24
N ALA A 414 1.95 9.49 -18.08
CA ALA A 414 1.25 9.80 -16.83
C ALA A 414 0.63 11.20 -16.87
N THR A 415 1.36 12.19 -17.41
CA THR A 415 0.84 13.56 -17.56
C THR A 415 -0.29 13.63 -18.58
N GLN A 416 -0.20 12.91 -19.71
CA GLN A 416 -1.31 12.81 -20.67
C GLN A 416 -2.55 12.14 -20.05
N ALA A 417 -2.35 11.08 -19.26
CA ALA A 417 -3.45 10.42 -18.57
C ALA A 417 -4.10 11.32 -17.51
N ALA A 418 -3.31 12.07 -16.73
CA ALA A 418 -3.81 13.01 -15.73
C ALA A 418 -4.56 14.18 -16.38
N MET A 419 -4.04 14.72 -17.48
CA MET A 419 -4.71 15.77 -18.27
C MET A 419 -6.03 15.24 -18.87
N ALA A 420 -6.04 14.03 -19.42
CA ALA A 420 -7.26 13.42 -19.94
C ALA A 420 -8.29 13.20 -18.83
N ALA A 421 -7.87 12.72 -17.65
CA ALA A 421 -8.75 12.54 -16.50
C ALA A 421 -9.36 13.89 -16.04
N HIS A 422 -8.56 14.94 -15.92
CA HIS A 422 -9.05 16.27 -15.55
C HIS A 422 -10.03 16.85 -16.58
N VAL A 423 -9.73 16.70 -17.89
CA VAL A 423 -10.66 17.08 -18.96
C VAL A 423 -11.96 16.27 -18.87
N THR A 424 -11.90 14.98 -18.53
CA THR A 424 -13.12 14.17 -18.34
C THR A 424 -13.97 14.64 -17.16
N GLU A 425 -13.37 15.16 -16.07
CA GLU A 425 -14.12 15.77 -14.96
C GLU A 425 -14.89 17.01 -15.44
N HIS A 426 -14.21 17.91 -16.18
CA HIS A 426 -14.88 19.07 -16.78
C HIS A 426 -15.98 18.69 -17.78
N VAL A 427 -15.78 17.65 -18.59
CA VAL A 427 -16.82 17.14 -19.52
C VAL A 427 -18.03 16.61 -18.74
N ALA A 428 -17.83 15.92 -17.62
CA ALA A 428 -18.92 15.45 -16.77
C ALA A 428 -19.70 16.62 -16.16
N PHE A 429 -19.01 17.66 -15.67
CA PHE A 429 -19.66 18.86 -15.16
C PHE A 429 -20.37 19.66 -16.26
N ARG A 430 -19.80 19.76 -17.46
CA ARG A 430 -20.47 20.35 -18.63
C ARG A 430 -21.75 19.60 -18.98
N TYR A 431 -21.71 18.27 -18.99
CA TYR A 431 -22.91 17.45 -19.26
C TYR A 431 -24.02 17.73 -18.27
N ARG A 432 -23.68 17.90 -16.99
CA ARG A 432 -24.63 18.32 -15.95
C ARG A 432 -25.20 19.72 -16.21
N GLN A 433 -24.36 20.71 -16.53
CA GLN A 433 -24.82 22.07 -16.86
C GLN A 433 -25.75 22.08 -18.08
N GLU A 434 -25.49 21.25 -19.10
CA GLU A 434 -26.34 21.13 -20.29
C GLU A 434 -27.72 20.52 -19.94
N ILE A 435 -27.75 19.52 -19.04
CA ILE A 435 -29.01 18.98 -18.51
C ILE A 435 -29.76 20.06 -17.72
N GLU A 436 -29.10 20.78 -16.81
CA GLU A 436 -29.71 21.88 -16.04
C GLU A 436 -30.33 22.95 -16.95
N LYS A 437 -29.62 23.30 -18.03
CA LYS A 437 -30.07 24.26 -19.04
C LYS A 437 -31.32 23.78 -19.80
N GLN A 438 -31.41 22.48 -20.12
CA GLN A 438 -32.58 21.88 -20.77
C GLN A 438 -33.76 21.67 -19.81
N LEU A 439 -33.47 21.45 -18.52
CA LEU A 439 -34.47 21.31 -17.46
C LEU A 439 -35.07 22.66 -17.05
N GLY A 440 -34.28 23.75 -17.15
CA GLY A 440 -34.69 25.09 -16.73
C GLY A 440 -34.68 25.31 -15.21
N VAL A 441 -34.17 24.36 -14.45
CA VAL A 441 -34.08 24.36 -12.98
C VAL A 441 -32.72 23.80 -12.57
N PRO A 442 -32.01 24.41 -11.60
CA PRO A 442 -30.73 23.88 -11.13
C PRO A 442 -30.92 22.51 -10.48
N LEU A 443 -30.04 21.56 -10.81
CA LEU A 443 -30.06 20.25 -10.19
C LEU A 443 -29.53 20.36 -8.75
N PRO A 444 -30.05 19.55 -7.81
CA PRO A 444 -29.55 19.49 -6.44
C PRO A 444 -28.08 19.05 -6.39
N ASP A 445 -27.35 19.61 -5.44
CA ASP A 445 -25.91 19.37 -5.25
C ASP A 445 -25.60 17.86 -5.23
N PRO A 446 -24.68 17.36 -6.09
CA PRO A 446 -24.37 15.94 -6.17
C PRO A 446 -23.77 15.38 -4.87
N GLU A 447 -23.24 16.24 -3.98
CA GLU A 447 -22.66 15.81 -2.70
C GLU A 447 -23.71 15.70 -1.59
N GLN A 448 -24.95 16.17 -1.81
CA GLN A 448 -26.02 16.09 -0.81
C GLN A 448 -26.92 14.85 -1.03
N PRO A 449 -27.24 14.10 0.04
CA PRO A 449 -28.13 12.96 -0.08
C PRO A 449 -29.56 13.40 -0.42
N LEU A 450 -30.13 12.80 -1.47
CA LEU A 450 -31.49 13.06 -1.93
C LEU A 450 -32.49 12.11 -1.27
N PRO A 451 -33.65 12.60 -0.79
CA PRO A 451 -34.77 11.76 -0.39
C PRO A 451 -35.26 10.87 -1.55
N GLU A 452 -35.67 9.61 -1.26
CA GLU A 452 -36.09 8.63 -2.27
C GLU A 452 -37.22 9.12 -3.18
N ASP A 453 -38.18 9.86 -2.62
CA ASP A 453 -39.31 10.43 -3.34
C ASP A 453 -38.91 11.56 -4.30
N VAL A 454 -37.89 12.33 -3.94
CA VAL A 454 -37.31 13.39 -4.78
C VAL A 454 -36.46 12.79 -5.90
N GLU A 455 -35.70 11.72 -5.63
CA GLU A 455 -34.89 11.01 -6.62
C GLU A 455 -35.75 10.45 -7.76
N ILE A 456 -36.87 9.80 -7.44
CA ILE A 456 -37.77 9.18 -8.43
C ILE A 456 -38.43 10.25 -9.34
N GLN A 457 -38.76 11.41 -8.79
CA GLN A 457 -39.34 12.50 -9.58
C GLN A 457 -38.29 13.19 -10.43
N LEU A 458 -37.10 13.41 -9.87
CA LEU A 458 -35.99 14.05 -10.53
C LEU A 458 -35.46 13.19 -11.69
N SER A 459 -35.32 11.88 -11.49
CA SER A 459 -34.83 10.95 -12.51
C SER A 459 -35.70 10.93 -13.77
N LYS A 460 -37.04 11.05 -13.63
CA LYS A 460 -37.96 11.18 -14.77
C LYS A 460 -37.75 12.46 -15.56
N LEU A 461 -37.57 13.59 -14.87
CA LEU A 461 -37.34 14.89 -15.51
C LEU A 461 -35.96 14.94 -16.16
N VAL A 462 -34.93 14.41 -15.48
CA VAL A 462 -33.57 14.29 -16.00
C VAL A 462 -33.52 13.38 -17.23
N ALA A 463 -34.28 12.29 -17.27
CA ALA A 463 -34.35 11.41 -18.44
C ALA A 463 -34.89 12.14 -19.70
N GLU A 464 -35.90 13.00 -19.53
CA GLU A 464 -36.42 13.81 -20.64
C GLU A 464 -35.40 14.85 -21.12
N ALA A 465 -34.78 15.57 -20.18
CA ALA A 465 -33.73 16.54 -20.49
C ALA A 465 -32.50 15.88 -21.15
N ALA A 466 -32.05 14.73 -20.65
CA ALA A 466 -30.98 13.94 -21.23
C ALA A 466 -31.31 13.49 -22.66
N GLY A 467 -32.57 13.17 -22.95
CA GLY A 467 -33.04 12.89 -24.32
C GLY A 467 -32.90 14.09 -25.26
N ARG A 468 -33.18 15.30 -24.77
CA ARG A 468 -32.99 16.54 -25.55
C ARG A 468 -31.51 16.87 -25.75
N VAL A 469 -30.68 16.71 -24.71
CA VAL A 469 -29.21 16.86 -24.80
C VAL A 469 -28.63 15.86 -25.81
N LEU A 470 -29.09 14.61 -25.80
CA LEU A 470 -28.67 13.59 -26.77
C LEU A 470 -29.03 13.98 -28.21
N GLN A 471 -30.25 14.45 -28.45
CA GLN A 471 -30.67 14.92 -29.78
C GLN A 471 -29.87 16.14 -30.24
N ALA A 472 -29.62 17.09 -29.35
CA ALA A 472 -28.79 18.25 -29.63
C ALA A 472 -27.34 17.85 -29.96
N GLY A 473 -26.76 16.93 -29.19
CA GLY A 473 -25.42 16.39 -29.43
C GLY A 473 -25.31 15.62 -30.74
N GLN A 474 -26.33 14.83 -31.10
CA GLN A 474 -26.40 14.16 -32.41
C GLN A 474 -26.51 15.16 -33.56
N ALA A 475 -27.27 16.24 -33.37
CA ALA A 475 -27.38 17.31 -34.36
C ALA A 475 -26.04 18.04 -34.55
N GLU A 476 -25.37 18.42 -33.46
CA GLU A 476 -24.03 19.02 -33.50
C GLU A 476 -23.00 18.09 -34.16
N GLN A 477 -22.99 16.80 -33.80
CA GLN A 477 -22.08 15.82 -34.41
C GLN A 477 -22.35 15.66 -35.90
N SER A 478 -23.61 15.63 -36.32
CA SER A 478 -23.97 15.58 -37.75
C SER A 478 -23.55 16.86 -38.49
N GLN A 479 -23.60 18.01 -37.82
CA GLN A 479 -23.18 19.30 -38.37
C GLN A 479 -21.66 19.41 -38.47
N GLN A 480 -20.91 18.90 -37.48
CA GLN A 480 -19.46 18.81 -37.53
C GLN A 480 -19.00 17.82 -38.61
N GLN A 481 -19.61 16.64 -38.70
CA GLN A 481 -19.31 15.70 -39.79
C GLN A 481 -19.64 16.29 -41.17
N ALA A 482 -20.71 17.08 -41.28
CA ALA A 482 -21.04 17.80 -42.50
C ALA A 482 -20.04 18.93 -42.80
N GLN A 483 -19.51 19.63 -41.79
CA GLN A 483 -18.46 20.64 -41.95
C GLN A 483 -17.10 20.03 -42.30
N GLU A 484 -16.72 18.91 -41.70
CA GLU A 484 -15.50 18.16 -42.05
C GLU A 484 -15.60 17.60 -43.47
N GLN A 485 -16.76 17.04 -43.86
CA GLN A 485 -17.01 16.61 -45.24
C GLN A 485 -17.06 17.79 -46.23
N ALA A 486 -17.43 19.00 -45.80
CA ALA A 486 -17.42 20.20 -46.62
C ALA A 486 -16.01 20.84 -46.76
N GLN A 487 -15.12 20.60 -45.80
CA GLN A 487 -13.70 21.00 -45.89
C GLN A 487 -12.82 19.92 -46.54
N ASP A 488 -13.37 18.73 -46.81
CA ASP A 488 -12.66 17.63 -47.45
C ASP A 488 -12.33 17.97 -48.93
N PRO A 489 -11.03 18.13 -49.32
CA PRO A 489 -10.58 18.47 -50.67
C PRO A 489 -11.06 17.48 -51.76
N ILE A 490 -11.60 16.32 -51.37
CA ILE A 490 -12.10 15.27 -52.23
C ILE A 490 -13.41 15.65 -52.93
N ILE A 491 -14.30 16.45 -52.33
CA ILE A 491 -15.57 16.82 -53.00
C ILE A 491 -15.32 17.79 -54.16
N GLN A 492 -14.38 18.73 -54.02
CA GLN A 492 -13.96 19.60 -55.11
C GLN A 492 -13.22 18.81 -56.22
N MET A 493 -12.42 17.80 -55.86
CA MET A 493 -11.79 16.92 -56.86
C MET A 493 -12.80 15.99 -57.55
N ARG A 494 -13.78 15.42 -56.85
CA ARG A 494 -14.86 14.62 -57.46
C ARG A 494 -15.73 15.43 -58.41
N GLN A 495 -16.02 16.69 -58.08
CA GLN A 495 -16.76 17.58 -58.98
C GLN A 495 -15.96 17.87 -60.26
N LYS A 496 -14.65 18.15 -60.14
CA LYS A 496 -13.77 18.29 -61.31
C LYS A 496 -13.59 16.98 -62.10
N GLU A 497 -13.54 15.83 -61.43
CA GLU A 497 -13.41 14.52 -62.07
C GLU A 497 -14.67 14.15 -62.86
N LEU A 498 -15.86 14.46 -62.33
CA LEU A 498 -17.13 14.28 -63.05
C LEU A 498 -17.22 15.19 -64.29
N GLU A 499 -16.82 16.46 -64.19
CA GLU A 499 -16.74 17.36 -65.35
C GLU A 499 -15.78 16.86 -66.43
N ILE A 500 -14.60 16.37 -66.04
CA ILE A 500 -13.62 15.81 -66.99
C ILE A 500 -14.19 14.55 -67.65
N ARG A 501 -14.89 13.70 -66.89
CA ARG A 501 -15.47 12.45 -67.40
C ARG A 501 -16.66 12.70 -68.33
N GLU A 502 -17.47 13.72 -68.08
CA GLU A 502 -18.51 14.17 -69.03
C GLU A 502 -17.90 14.71 -70.32
N GLN A 503 -16.87 15.55 -70.23
CA GLN A 503 -16.16 16.07 -71.41
C GLN A 503 -15.48 14.95 -72.22
N GLU A 504 -14.83 13.98 -71.55
CA GLU A 504 -14.24 12.82 -72.22
C GLU A 504 -15.28 11.95 -72.91
N THR A 505 -16.45 11.75 -72.29
CA THR A 505 -17.53 10.95 -72.87
C THR A 505 -18.13 11.64 -74.09
N GLN A 506 -18.33 12.96 -74.03
CA GLN A 506 -18.80 13.76 -75.16
C GLN A 506 -17.79 13.74 -76.32
N ALA A 507 -16.49 13.92 -76.03
CA ALA A 507 -15.42 13.84 -77.03
C ALA A 507 -15.30 12.44 -77.65
N LYS A 508 -15.57 11.38 -76.89
CA LYS A 508 -15.63 9.99 -77.40
C LYS A 508 -16.79 9.78 -78.36
N ILE A 509 -17.96 10.34 -78.05
CA ILE A 509 -19.15 10.25 -78.91
C ILE A 509 -18.90 11.01 -80.22
N GLU A 510 -18.35 12.22 -80.16
CA GLU A 510 -17.99 12.99 -81.36
C GLU A 510 -16.92 12.29 -82.22
N SER A 511 -15.89 11.71 -81.59
CA SER A 511 -14.86 10.92 -82.27
C SER A 511 -15.42 9.66 -82.95
N GLN A 512 -16.37 8.97 -82.31
CA GLN A 512 -17.03 7.80 -82.89
C GLN A 512 -17.95 8.18 -84.05
N VAL A 513 -18.68 9.28 -83.95
CA VAL A 513 -19.52 9.81 -85.05
C VAL A 513 -18.64 10.23 -86.24
N ALA A 514 -17.52 10.91 -86.00
CA ALA A 514 -16.58 11.29 -87.05
C ALA A 514 -15.94 10.06 -87.74
N ARG A 515 -15.57 9.01 -86.98
CA ARG A 515 -15.09 7.75 -87.56
C ARG A 515 -16.14 7.05 -88.40
N LEU A 516 -17.39 6.99 -87.94
CA LEU A 516 -18.50 6.39 -88.68
C LEU A 516 -18.79 7.12 -90.00
N MET A 517 -18.70 8.45 -90.02
CA MET A 517 -18.83 9.23 -91.26
C MET A 517 -17.67 8.95 -92.24
N LEU A 518 -16.44 8.88 -91.73
CA LEU A 518 -15.25 8.67 -92.56
C LEU A 518 -15.18 7.23 -93.12
N ASP A 519 -15.67 6.24 -92.37
CA ASP A 519 -15.81 4.87 -92.85
C ASP A 519 -16.93 4.73 -93.90
N LYS A 520 -18.03 5.51 -93.76
CA LYS A 520 -19.08 5.58 -94.78
C LYS A 520 -18.58 6.18 -96.08
N GLU A 521 -17.84 7.30 -96.03
CA GLU A 521 -17.21 7.89 -97.23
C GLU A 521 -16.22 6.93 -97.91
N LYS A 522 -15.42 6.20 -97.13
CA LYS A 522 -14.50 5.19 -97.69
C LYS A 522 -15.23 4.03 -98.34
N ALA A 523 -16.36 3.60 -97.78
CA ALA A 523 -17.19 2.55 -98.37
C ALA A 523 -17.82 3.03 -99.69
N ASP A 524 -18.42 4.22 -99.70
CA ASP A 524 -19.03 4.82 -100.89
C ASP A 524 -18.00 5.04 -102.01
N ALA A 525 -16.78 5.50 -101.68
CA ALA A 525 -15.68 5.66 -102.63
C ALA A 525 -15.20 4.31 -103.21
N ARG A 526 -15.15 3.24 -102.39
CA ARG A 526 -14.83 1.89 -102.89
C ARG A 526 -15.89 1.36 -103.85
N THR A 527 -17.17 1.54 -103.52
CA THR A 527 -18.28 1.12 -104.39
C THR A 527 -18.28 1.87 -105.71
N ALA A 528 -17.96 3.17 -105.72
CA ALA A 528 -17.81 3.95 -106.94
C ALA A 528 -16.65 3.42 -107.83
N LEU A 529 -15.51 3.12 -107.23
CA LEU A 529 -14.34 2.58 -107.94
C LEU A 529 -14.59 1.18 -108.52
N GLU A 530 -15.31 0.31 -107.80
CA GLU A 530 -15.71 -1.01 -108.29
C GLU A 530 -16.70 -0.90 -109.46
N ARG A 531 -17.62 0.05 -109.41
CA ARG A 531 -18.57 0.29 -110.50
C ARG A 531 -17.88 0.77 -111.77
N GLU A 532 -16.91 1.67 -111.65
CA GLU A 532 -16.10 2.16 -112.77
C GLU A 532 -15.23 1.05 -113.38
N ARG A 533 -14.72 0.14 -112.54
CA ARG A 533 -13.95 -1.04 -112.98
C ARG A 533 -14.83 -2.05 -113.75
N ILE A 534 -16.07 -2.27 -113.30
CA ILE A 534 -17.04 -3.13 -113.99
C ILE A 534 -17.42 -2.53 -115.35
N GLU A 535 -17.73 -1.24 -115.44
CA GLU A 535 -18.02 -0.58 -116.73
C GLU A 535 -16.83 -0.64 -117.70
N SER A 536 -15.61 -0.52 -117.19
CA SER A 536 -14.40 -0.69 -118.01
C SER A 536 -14.23 -2.13 -118.50
N GLN A 537 -14.54 -3.14 -117.68
CA GLN A 537 -14.50 -4.54 -118.08
C GLN A 537 -15.59 -4.89 -119.10
N GLU A 538 -16.79 -4.36 -118.95
CA GLU A 538 -17.88 -4.52 -119.93
C GLU A 538 -17.51 -3.91 -121.29
N ARG A 539 -16.89 -2.72 -121.31
CA ARG A 539 -16.37 -2.10 -122.54
C ARG A 539 -15.29 -2.95 -123.22
N GLN A 540 -14.37 -3.53 -122.45
CA GLN A 540 -13.31 -4.39 -123.01
C GLN A 540 -13.86 -5.72 -123.55
N THR A 541 -14.87 -6.28 -122.88
CA THR A 541 -15.47 -7.56 -123.25
C THR A 541 -16.40 -7.40 -124.46
N GLY A 542 -17.17 -6.31 -124.53
CA GLY A 542 -17.96 -5.95 -125.72
C GLY A 542 -17.10 -5.69 -126.96
N ALA A 543 -15.92 -5.07 -126.79
CA ALA A 543 -14.97 -4.88 -127.90
C ALA A 543 -14.35 -6.20 -128.40
N LYS A 544 -14.09 -7.17 -127.50
CA LYS A 544 -13.60 -8.51 -127.87
C LYS A 544 -14.64 -9.32 -128.63
N ILE A 545 -15.89 -9.34 -128.16
CA ILE A 545 -16.98 -10.07 -128.82
C ILE A 545 -17.23 -9.53 -130.23
N GLY A 546 -17.11 -8.21 -130.43
CA GLY A 546 -17.21 -7.61 -131.77
C GLY A 546 -16.08 -8.00 -132.72
N ALA A 547 -14.86 -8.18 -132.21
CA ALA A 547 -13.70 -8.60 -133.01
C ALA A 547 -13.73 -10.09 -133.36
N ASP A 548 -14.15 -10.94 -132.42
CA ASP A 548 -14.25 -12.39 -132.62
C ASP A 548 -15.34 -12.73 -133.65
N LEU A 549 -16.50 -12.04 -133.63
CA LEU A 549 -17.57 -12.24 -134.62
C LEU A 549 -17.12 -11.89 -136.06
N THR A 550 -16.29 -10.87 -136.22
CA THR A 550 -15.68 -10.54 -137.53
C THR A 550 -14.62 -11.54 -137.97
N SER A 551 -13.88 -12.14 -137.02
CA SER A 551 -12.90 -13.19 -137.33
C SER A 551 -13.61 -14.46 -137.82
N ASP A 552 -14.64 -14.92 -137.11
CA ASP A 552 -15.39 -16.13 -137.45
C ASP A 552 -16.09 -16.02 -138.82
N LEU A 553 -16.57 -14.82 -139.18
CA LEU A 553 -17.16 -14.54 -140.50
C LEU A 553 -16.12 -14.64 -141.64
N ILE A 554 -14.86 -14.26 -141.39
CA ILE A 554 -13.77 -14.35 -142.37
C ILE A 554 -13.24 -15.78 -142.48
N GLU A 555 -13.23 -16.53 -141.37
CA GLU A 555 -12.74 -17.91 -141.33
C GLU A 555 -13.71 -18.88 -142.04
N LEU A 556 -15.03 -18.69 -141.90
CA LEU A 556 -16.03 -19.44 -142.67
C LEU A 556 -15.97 -19.19 -144.18
N GLU A 557 -15.55 -17.98 -144.61
CA GLU A 557 -15.37 -17.66 -146.03
C GLU A 557 -14.05 -18.25 -146.60
N ALA A 558 -13.07 -18.50 -145.74
CA ALA A 558 -11.76 -19.08 -146.08
C ALA A 558 -11.78 -20.63 -146.07
N GLU A 559 -12.47 -21.27 -145.12
CA GLU A 559 -12.60 -22.74 -145.08
C GLU A 559 -13.41 -23.29 -146.26
N GLY A 560 -14.34 -22.51 -146.81
CA GLY A 560 -15.02 -22.84 -148.07
C GLY A 560 -14.09 -22.87 -149.30
N ARG A 561 -12.90 -22.27 -149.22
CA ARG A 561 -11.90 -22.26 -150.30
C ARG A 561 -10.74 -23.24 -150.08
N GLU A 562 -10.44 -23.67 -148.84
CA GLU A 562 -9.27 -24.51 -148.53
C GLU A 562 -9.55 -26.03 -148.59
N ILE A 563 -10.81 -26.49 -148.51
CA ILE A 563 -11.20 -27.88 -148.79
C ILE A 563 -10.93 -28.27 -150.27
N ALA A 564 -10.65 -27.29 -151.14
CA ALA A 564 -10.21 -27.54 -152.50
C ALA A 564 -8.69 -27.87 -152.65
N SER A 565 -7.86 -27.86 -151.59
CA SER A 565 -6.38 -27.76 -151.79
C SER A 565 -5.38 -28.57 -150.93
N ARG A 566 -5.67 -29.28 -149.82
CA ARG A 566 -4.58 -29.77 -148.92
C ARG A 566 -4.66 -31.24 -148.46
N GLU A 567 -4.60 -32.13 -149.43
CA GLU A 567 -4.43 -33.58 -149.27
C GLU A 567 -2.95 -34.01 -149.24
N GLY A 568 -2.07 -33.31 -148.51
CA GLY A 568 -0.64 -33.66 -148.55
C GLY A 568 0.20 -33.13 -147.41
N VAL A 569 0.85 -34.06 -146.72
CA VAL A 569 2.11 -33.89 -145.96
C VAL A 569 1.96 -33.36 -144.52
N GLU A 570 2.15 -34.23 -143.51
CA GLU A 570 2.99 -34.00 -142.30
C GLU A 570 2.67 -35.00 -141.15
N SER A 571 3.23 -36.21 -141.25
CA SER A 571 3.00 -37.33 -140.32
C SER A 571 4.27 -37.82 -139.60
N SER A 572 5.34 -37.04 -139.42
CA SER A 572 6.66 -37.68 -139.18
C SER A 572 7.67 -36.95 -138.28
N LYS A 573 7.31 -36.51 -137.07
CA LYS A 573 8.30 -36.04 -136.04
C LYS A 573 8.12 -36.62 -134.63
N ALA A 574 7.64 -37.87 -134.57
CA ALA A 574 7.79 -38.82 -133.45
C ALA A 574 9.21 -38.77 -132.81
N ALA A 575 9.32 -38.65 -131.48
CA ALA A 575 9.33 -39.73 -130.48
C ALA A 575 10.72 -40.31 -130.09
N ALA A 576 11.68 -39.48 -129.62
CA ALA A 576 13.07 -39.95 -129.41
C ALA A 576 13.81 -39.57 -128.11
N LYS A 577 13.20 -39.21 -126.97
CA LYS A 577 14.01 -38.74 -125.79
C LYS A 577 13.71 -39.29 -124.38
N MET A 578 12.88 -40.33 -124.23
CA MET A 578 12.79 -41.12 -122.98
C MET A 578 13.94 -42.13 -122.92
N THR A 579 14.70 -42.23 -121.79
CA THR A 579 15.37 -43.43 -121.18
C THR A 579 16.78 -43.20 -120.56
N GLN A 580 16.96 -42.62 -119.35
CA GLN A 580 18.27 -42.81 -118.64
C GLN A 580 18.42 -42.58 -117.12
N GLY A 581 17.40 -42.31 -116.30
CA GLY A 581 17.65 -41.83 -114.90
C GLY A 581 17.51 -42.81 -113.72
N LEU A 582 16.97 -44.02 -113.91
CA LEU A 582 16.20 -44.73 -112.86
C LEU A 582 16.92 -45.83 -112.01
N MET A 583 18.25 -45.85 -111.84
CA MET A 583 18.93 -47.07 -111.30
C MET A 583 19.73 -47.02 -109.98
N ASP A 584 20.01 -45.89 -109.30
CA ASP A 584 21.06 -45.90 -108.26
C ASP A 584 20.65 -45.77 -106.77
N HIS A 585 19.37 -45.75 -106.38
CA HIS A 585 18.97 -45.41 -105.00
C HIS A 585 18.50 -46.56 -104.10
N ALA A 586 19.18 -47.73 -104.13
CA ALA A 586 18.87 -48.91 -103.30
C ALA A 586 20.09 -49.49 -102.56
N LEU A 587 20.19 -49.27 -101.23
CA LEU A 587 20.93 -50.02 -100.18
C LEU A 587 20.84 -49.19 -98.87
N GLY A 588 20.36 -49.62 -97.70
CA GLY A 588 20.09 -50.92 -97.11
C GLY A 588 20.77 -51.02 -95.73
N ALA A 589 20.03 -50.89 -94.61
CA ALA A 589 20.46 -51.37 -93.28
C ALA A 589 19.29 -51.41 -92.27
N VAL A 590 19.24 -52.47 -91.46
CA VAL A 590 18.10 -53.03 -90.73
C VAL A 590 18.56 -53.45 -89.30
N THR A 591 17.72 -53.20 -88.27
CA THR A 591 17.52 -53.91 -86.96
C THR A 591 18.52 -53.94 -85.78
N LYS A 592 17.96 -53.73 -84.55
CA LYS A 592 18.01 -54.49 -83.25
C LYS A 592 17.89 -53.49 -82.06
N VAL A 593 16.89 -53.42 -81.16
CA VAL A 593 16.11 -54.35 -80.28
C VAL A 593 16.81 -54.69 -78.94
N ASP A 594 16.12 -54.32 -77.84
CA ASP A 594 16.09 -54.86 -76.45
C ASP A 594 17.37 -54.76 -75.57
N GLU A 595 17.35 -54.62 -74.23
CA GLU A 595 16.36 -54.96 -73.20
C GLU A 595 16.78 -54.38 -71.81
N LYS A 596 15.79 -54.04 -70.96
CA LYS A 596 15.64 -54.38 -69.52
C LYS A 596 16.52 -53.78 -68.38
N ILE A 597 15.77 -53.32 -67.36
CA ILE A 597 16.00 -53.35 -65.90
C ILE A 597 16.61 -52.09 -65.25
N LEU A 598 15.80 -51.47 -64.38
CA LEU A 598 16.07 -50.91 -63.03
C LEU A 598 15.41 -49.54 -62.85
N ASP A 599 14.14 -49.52 -62.46
CA ASP A 599 13.61 -48.38 -61.70
C ASP A 599 12.53 -48.83 -60.71
N LYS A 600 12.99 -49.43 -59.61
CA LYS A 600 12.22 -49.69 -58.38
C LYS A 600 13.19 -50.02 -57.24
N ALA A 601 13.74 -48.99 -56.58
CA ALA A 601 14.19 -49.04 -55.19
C ALA A 601 14.80 -47.68 -54.83
N LEU A 602 14.16 -46.93 -53.93
CA LEU A 602 14.82 -46.30 -52.77
C LEU A 602 13.80 -45.43 -52.01
N LYS A 603 13.70 -45.70 -50.71
CA LYS A 603 12.86 -45.12 -49.65
C LYS A 603 11.47 -45.76 -49.55
N GLY A 604 11.17 -46.58 -48.56
CA GLY A 604 11.95 -47.01 -47.40
C GLY A 604 11.07 -47.93 -46.55
N ASP A 605 11.71 -48.79 -45.77
CA ASP A 605 11.27 -49.27 -44.46
C ASP A 605 12.38 -50.19 -43.97
N GLU A 606 12.77 -50.07 -42.70
CA GLU A 606 12.69 -51.20 -41.77
C GLU A 606 13.02 -50.71 -40.36
N GLU A 607 12.33 -51.35 -39.41
CA GLU A 607 12.62 -51.41 -37.97
C GLU A 607 14.07 -51.80 -37.65
#